data_AF-A7AN22-F1
#
_entry.id   AF-A7AN22-F1
#
_cell.length_a   1.000
_cell.length_b   1.000
_cell.length_c   1.000
_cell.angle_alpha   90.00
_cell.angle_beta   90.00
_cell.angle_gamma   90.00
#
_symmetry.space_group_name_H-M   'P 1'
#
loop_
_entity.id
_entity.type
_entity.pdbx_description
1 polymer ?
#
loop_
_entity_poly.entity_id
_entity_poly.type
_entity_poly.pdbx_seq_one_letter_code
_entity_poly.pdbx_strand_id
1 'polypeptide(L)'
;MKLVGFLFYCLVLRFVTSFRERSLTSLLISSCNRFPFGLYGNLRECQKLKRSHSPRRALLRALTTQVLRHGRIITTLNKAKQTKPRVERIIKYAKHPNTRHARILINKWLYDRELAENVLKLAPIRFKERHGGYCRIKRLSYSTVGDNSKRAILELLDY
;
A
#
# COMPACT_ATOMS: atom_id res chain seq x y z
N MET A 1 -11.10 36.35 -56.75
CA MET A 1 -10.06 37.29 -56.27
C MET A 1 -10.09 37.19 -54.75
N LYS A 2 -9.36 36.22 -54.16
CA LYS A 2 -8.03 36.35 -53.53
C LYS A 2 -7.95 37.52 -52.52
N LEU A 3 -7.42 37.19 -51.34
CA LEU A 3 -6.87 38.06 -50.29
C LEU A 3 -7.75 38.42 -49.09
N VAL A 4 -8.19 37.42 -48.30
CA VAL A 4 -8.29 37.61 -46.82
C VAL A 4 -7.94 36.31 -46.10
N GLY A 5 -6.80 35.72 -46.46
CA GLY A 5 -6.29 34.44 -45.92
C GLY A 5 -4.86 34.53 -45.42
N PHE A 6 -4.42 35.68 -44.87
CA PHE A 6 -3.00 35.88 -44.54
C PHE A 6 -2.69 36.59 -43.23
N LEU A 7 -3.71 37.05 -42.47
CA LEU A 7 -3.49 37.76 -41.19
C LEU A 7 -3.69 36.90 -39.94
N PHE A 8 -4.10 35.65 -40.07
CA PHE A 8 -4.22 34.74 -38.93
C PHE A 8 -3.00 33.83 -38.71
N TYR A 9 -2.04 33.81 -39.64
CA TYR A 9 -0.90 32.87 -39.61
C TYR A 9 0.37 33.44 -38.94
N CYS A 10 0.38 34.68 -38.44
CA CYS A 10 1.59 35.31 -37.90
C CYS A 10 1.64 35.47 -36.38
N LEU A 11 0.55 35.24 -35.63
CA LEU A 11 0.51 35.59 -34.19
C LEU A 11 0.86 34.46 -33.21
N VAL A 12 1.22 33.26 -33.70
CA VAL A 12 1.63 32.15 -32.80
C VAL A 12 3.06 31.65 -33.10
N LEU A 13 3.68 32.08 -34.20
CA LEU A 13 4.99 31.59 -34.64
C LEU A 13 6.20 32.39 -34.13
N ARG A 14 6.01 33.32 -33.19
CA ARG A 14 7.12 34.16 -32.69
C ARG A 14 7.00 34.57 -31.23
N PHE A 15 6.52 33.66 -30.37
CA PHE A 15 6.80 33.78 -28.93
C PHE A 15 7.77 32.68 -28.50
N VAL A 16 9.05 32.97 -28.73
CA VAL A 16 10.14 32.70 -27.77
C VAL A 16 10.27 31.22 -27.38
N THR A 17 10.95 30.37 -28.16
CA THR A 17 12.42 30.19 -28.08
C THR A 17 13.03 30.57 -26.72
N SER A 18 12.74 29.79 -25.67
CA SER A 18 13.66 29.64 -24.52
C SER A 18 13.22 28.49 -23.61
N PHE A 19 13.74 27.29 -23.86
CA PHE A 19 14.17 26.33 -22.82
C PHE A 19 14.71 25.06 -23.50
N ARG A 20 15.94 25.14 -23.99
CA ARG A 20 17.09 24.48 -23.36
C ARG A 20 16.86 23.00 -23.07
N GLU A 21 17.41 22.21 -23.98
CA GLU A 21 17.75 20.80 -23.88
C GLU A 21 18.10 20.35 -22.45
N ARG A 22 17.46 19.26 -22.01
CA ARG A 22 18.12 18.27 -21.18
C ARG A 22 17.93 16.92 -21.84
N SER A 23 19.06 16.43 -22.31
CA SER A 23 19.39 15.03 -22.50
C SER A 23 18.80 14.14 -21.40
N LEU A 24 18.46 12.91 -21.77
CA LEU A 24 18.99 11.67 -21.19
C LEU A 24 18.01 10.51 -21.47
N THR A 25 18.42 9.66 -22.41
CA THR A 25 18.42 8.19 -22.31
C THR A 25 17.47 7.54 -21.29
N SER A 26 16.53 6.74 -21.79
CA SER A 26 16.25 5.35 -21.37
C SER A 26 14.79 4.94 -21.64
N LEU A 27 14.39 4.94 -22.92
CA LEU A 27 13.22 4.19 -23.37
C LEU A 27 13.65 2.78 -23.78
N LEU A 28 13.94 1.94 -22.79
CA LEU A 28 13.79 0.49 -22.96
C LEU A 28 12.46 0.09 -22.36
N ILE A 29 11.44 0.22 -23.20
CA ILE A 29 10.12 -0.37 -23.05
C ILE A 29 10.30 -1.87 -23.27
N SER A 30 10.46 -2.64 -22.20
CA SER A 30 10.19 -4.09 -22.23
C SER A 30 8.73 -4.31 -21.84
N SER A 31 7.93 -4.62 -22.85
CA SER A 31 6.55 -5.04 -22.78
C SER A 31 6.38 -6.42 -22.15
N CYS A 32 5.20 -6.60 -21.54
CA CYS A 32 4.52 -7.86 -21.20
C CYS A 32 5.14 -8.83 -20.18
N ASN A 33 4.46 -8.98 -19.03
CA ASN A 33 3.44 -10.04 -18.98
C ASN A 33 2.35 -9.80 -17.93
N ARG A 34 1.14 -10.07 -18.39
CA ARG A 34 -0.18 -9.78 -17.83
C ARG A 34 -0.55 -10.83 -16.78
N PHE A 35 -0.75 -10.40 -15.52
CA PHE A 35 -1.32 -11.25 -14.46
C PHE A 35 -2.52 -10.55 -13.79
N PRO A 36 -3.73 -11.12 -13.84
CA PRO A 36 -4.90 -10.52 -13.24
C PRO A 36 -5.07 -11.02 -11.80
N PHE A 37 -4.65 -10.26 -10.77
CA PHE A 37 -5.06 -10.60 -9.39
C PHE A 37 -5.21 -9.36 -8.48
N GLY A 38 -6.47 -8.96 -8.29
CA GLY A 38 -6.93 -7.93 -7.35
C GLY A 38 -6.68 -8.31 -5.89
N LEU A 39 -5.45 -8.07 -5.41
CA LEU A 39 -5.05 -7.98 -4.00
C LEU A 39 -3.70 -7.25 -3.86
N TYR A 40 -3.21 -6.66 -4.95
CA TYR A 40 -1.89 -6.05 -5.10
C TYR A 40 -2.00 -4.71 -5.87
N GLY A 41 -2.92 -3.82 -5.48
CA GLY A 41 -2.87 -2.44 -5.97
C GLY A 41 -1.57 -1.76 -5.55
N ASN A 42 -0.92 -1.07 -6.49
CA ASN A 42 0.28 -0.22 -6.42
C ASN A 42 0.84 -0.01 -5.00
N LEU A 43 1.58 -1.00 -4.50
CA LEU A 43 2.40 -0.82 -3.30
C LEU A 43 3.74 -0.26 -3.78
N ARG A 44 3.98 1.02 -3.49
CA ARG A 44 5.31 1.65 -3.54
C ARG A 44 6.31 0.64 -2.91
N GLU A 45 7.27 0.18 -3.71
CA GLU A 45 8.33 -0.80 -3.41
C GLU A 45 8.04 -1.86 -2.32
N CYS A 46 7.71 -3.08 -2.76
CA CYS A 46 7.69 -4.26 -1.89
C CYS A 46 9.13 -4.68 -1.52
N GLN A 47 9.57 -4.41 -0.28
CA GLN A 47 10.86 -4.87 0.18
C GLN A 47 10.89 -6.41 0.33
N LYS A 48 11.94 -7.07 -0.19
CA LYS A 48 12.05 -8.54 -0.19
C LYS A 48 12.28 -9.16 1.21
N LEU A 49 12.55 -8.37 2.25
CA LEU A 49 12.81 -8.83 3.63
C LEU A 49 13.84 -9.98 3.75
N LYS A 50 14.80 -10.02 2.80
CA LYS A 50 15.79 -11.10 2.64
C LYS A 50 15.16 -12.51 2.56
N ARG A 51 13.96 -12.64 1.98
CA ARG A 51 13.24 -13.92 1.84
C ARG A 51 12.68 -14.10 0.43
N SER A 52 12.55 -15.35 -0.01
CA SER A 52 11.82 -15.71 -1.23
C SER A 52 10.30 -15.45 -1.08
N HIS A 53 9.55 -15.54 -2.17
CA HIS A 53 8.14 -15.13 -2.22
C HIS A 53 7.25 -15.87 -1.21
N SER A 54 7.34 -17.20 -1.15
CA SER A 54 6.47 -18.03 -0.30
C SER A 54 6.69 -17.75 1.21
N PRO A 55 7.92 -17.83 1.75
CA PRO A 55 8.18 -17.50 3.16
C PRO A 55 7.87 -16.05 3.52
N ARG A 56 8.12 -15.10 2.61
CA ARG A 56 7.77 -13.70 2.82
C ARG A 56 6.26 -13.50 2.95
N ARG A 57 5.47 -14.17 2.11
CA ARG A 57 4.01 -14.14 2.19
C ARG A 57 3.51 -14.73 3.50
N ALA A 58 4.04 -15.89 3.93
CA ALA A 58 3.69 -16.50 5.21
C ALA A 58 4.00 -15.58 6.40
N LEU A 59 5.19 -14.96 6.42
CA LEU A 59 5.58 -13.99 7.45
C LEU A 59 4.60 -12.81 7.53
N LEU A 60 4.26 -12.20 6.39
CA LEU A 60 3.34 -11.07 6.37
C LEU A 60 1.93 -11.48 6.81
N ARG A 61 1.47 -12.68 6.44
CA ARG A 61 0.19 -13.21 6.91
C ARG A 61 0.18 -13.36 8.43
N ALA A 62 1.21 -14.02 8.99
CA ALA A 62 1.35 -14.20 10.43
C ALA A 62 1.35 -12.86 11.18
N LEU A 63 2.17 -11.89 10.75
CA LEU A 63 2.20 -10.57 11.36
C LEU A 63 0.86 -9.85 11.27
N THR A 64 0.17 -9.94 10.12
CA THR A 64 -1.16 -9.33 9.94
C THR A 64 -2.17 -9.91 10.93
N THR A 65 -2.20 -11.24 11.08
CA THR A 65 -3.06 -11.94 12.03
C THR A 65 -2.77 -11.52 13.47
N GLN A 66 -1.49 -11.42 13.83
CA GLN A 66 -1.08 -11.00 15.19
C GLN A 66 -1.50 -9.57 15.51
N VAL A 67 -1.36 -8.63 14.55
CA VAL A 67 -1.84 -7.24 14.72
C VAL A 67 -3.34 -7.21 14.94
N LEU A 68 -4.12 -7.93 14.15
CA LEU A 68 -5.58 -7.90 14.26
C LEU A 68 -6.08 -8.57 15.56
N ARG A 69 -5.37 -9.62 16.01
CA ARG A 69 -5.69 -10.36 17.23
C ARG A 69 -5.41 -9.56 18.49
N HIS A 70 -4.24 -8.92 18.59
CA HIS A 70 -3.78 -8.23 19.80
C HIS A 70 -3.86 -6.71 19.73
N GLY A 71 -4.12 -6.15 18.54
CA GLY A 71 -4.17 -4.72 18.27
C GLY A 71 -2.82 -4.03 18.19
N ARG A 72 -1.85 -4.51 18.95
CA ARG A 72 -0.50 -3.96 19.01
C ARG A 72 0.53 -5.07 19.01
N ILE A 73 1.58 -4.91 18.21
CA ILE A 73 2.74 -5.81 18.20
C ILE A 73 4.04 -5.03 18.14
N ILE A 74 5.12 -5.62 18.67
CA ILE A 74 6.48 -5.11 18.55
C ILE A 74 7.22 -5.93 17.51
N THR A 75 7.75 -5.29 16.48
CA THR A 75 8.50 -5.96 15.40
C THR A 75 9.67 -5.09 14.92
N THR A 76 10.39 -5.52 13.89
CA THR A 76 11.42 -4.66 13.26
C THR A 76 10.77 -3.63 12.34
N LEU A 77 11.39 -2.46 12.21
CA LEU A 77 10.87 -1.33 11.42
C LEU A 77 10.50 -1.73 9.99
N ASN A 78 11.36 -2.53 9.35
CA ASN A 78 11.15 -2.98 7.97
C ASN A 78 9.94 -3.92 7.87
N LYS A 79 9.77 -4.85 8.82
CA LYS A 79 8.60 -5.75 8.87
C LYS A 79 7.31 -4.96 9.13
N ALA A 80 7.34 -4.00 10.06
CA ALA A 80 6.20 -3.15 10.37
C ALA A 80 5.73 -2.34 9.15
N LYS A 81 6.66 -1.70 8.42
CA LYS A 81 6.36 -0.94 7.19
C LYS A 81 5.69 -1.80 6.12
N GLN A 82 6.13 -3.05 5.94
CA GLN A 82 5.55 -3.96 4.94
C GLN A 82 4.22 -4.57 5.39
N THR A 83 4.01 -4.72 6.70
CA THR A 83 2.77 -5.29 7.27
C THR A 83 1.63 -4.27 7.29
N LYS A 84 1.93 -3.00 7.61
CA LYS A 84 0.96 -1.90 7.65
C LYS A 84 -0.02 -1.86 6.48
N PRO A 85 0.40 -1.83 5.20
CA PRO A 85 -0.54 -1.74 4.08
C PRO A 85 -1.44 -2.97 3.93
N ARG A 86 -1.03 -4.14 4.45
CA ARG A 86 -1.87 -5.35 4.44
C ARG A 86 -2.98 -5.25 5.48
N VAL A 87 -2.64 -4.81 6.68
CA VAL A 87 -3.61 -4.57 7.76
C VAL A 87 -4.63 -3.50 7.35
N GLU A 88 -4.17 -2.35 6.84
CA GLU A 88 -5.05 -1.25 6.44
C GLU A 88 -6.02 -1.65 5.31
N ARG A 89 -5.56 -2.50 4.39
CA ARG A 89 -6.39 -3.01 3.31
C ARG A 89 -7.49 -3.96 3.81
N ILE A 90 -7.17 -4.81 4.79
CA ILE A 90 -8.17 -5.69 5.43
C ILE A 90 -9.25 -4.85 6.11
N ILE A 91 -8.85 -3.84 6.88
CA ILE A 91 -9.79 -2.94 7.58
C ILE A 91 -10.65 -2.18 6.56
N LYS A 92 -10.04 -1.69 5.47
CA LYS A 92 -10.78 -1.03 4.39
C LYS A 92 -11.87 -1.94 3.82
N TYR A 93 -11.54 -3.20 3.50
CA TYR A 93 -12.55 -4.14 3.00
C TYR A 93 -13.62 -4.46 4.03
N ALA A 94 -13.25 -4.63 5.31
CA ALA A 94 -14.19 -4.92 6.38
C ALA A 94 -15.15 -3.76 6.68
N LYS A 95 -14.73 -2.51 6.45
CA LYS A 95 -15.57 -1.32 6.61
C LYS A 95 -16.65 -1.19 5.52
N HIS A 96 -16.45 -1.75 4.32
CA HIS A 96 -17.36 -1.56 3.19
C HIS A 96 -18.57 -2.54 3.23
N PRO A 97 -19.75 -2.14 2.71
CA PRO A 97 -21.00 -2.91 2.83
C PRO A 97 -21.06 -4.20 1.99
N ASN A 98 -20.12 -4.43 1.06
CA ASN A 98 -20.04 -5.67 0.26
C ASN A 98 -19.47 -6.84 1.08
N THR A 99 -20.24 -7.30 2.07
CA THR A 99 -19.81 -8.24 3.12
C THR A 99 -19.33 -9.59 2.57
N ARG A 100 -19.99 -10.17 1.56
CA ARG A 100 -19.60 -11.47 0.98
C ARG A 100 -18.22 -11.43 0.34
N HIS A 101 -17.97 -10.44 -0.51
CA HIS A 101 -16.69 -10.30 -1.21
C HIS A 101 -15.56 -9.99 -0.23
N ALA A 102 -15.80 -9.09 0.73
CA ALA A 102 -14.85 -8.78 1.79
C ALA A 102 -14.48 -10.04 2.59
N ARG A 103 -15.47 -10.85 2.99
CA ARG A 103 -15.25 -12.11 3.73
C ARG A 103 -14.35 -13.09 2.97
N ILE A 104 -14.57 -13.28 1.67
CA ILE A 104 -13.73 -14.16 0.84
C ILE A 104 -12.28 -13.66 0.80
N LEU A 105 -12.07 -12.36 0.59
CA LEU A 105 -10.72 -11.78 0.53
C LEU A 105 -9.98 -11.86 1.86
N ILE A 106 -10.68 -11.59 2.97
CA ILE A 106 -10.10 -11.65 4.32
C ILE A 106 -9.75 -13.10 4.68
N ASN A 107 -10.66 -14.05 4.44
CA ASN A 107 -10.43 -15.48 4.70
C ASN A 107 -9.30 -16.07 3.86
N LYS A 108 -9.04 -15.53 2.66
CA LYS A 108 -7.89 -15.92 1.83
C LYS A 108 -6.55 -15.52 2.47
N TRP A 109 -6.53 -14.50 3.32
CA TRP A 109 -5.31 -13.97 3.93
C TRP A 109 -5.11 -14.45 5.37
N LEU A 110 -6.12 -14.32 6.22
CA LEU A 110 -6.05 -14.72 7.63
C LEU A 110 -6.09 -16.25 7.76
N TYR A 111 -5.49 -16.76 8.84
CA TYR A 111 -5.55 -18.17 9.19
C TYR A 111 -6.83 -18.51 9.97
N ASP A 112 -7.23 -17.63 10.88
CA ASP A 112 -8.35 -17.86 11.79
C ASP A 112 -9.66 -17.28 11.24
N ARG A 113 -10.69 -18.12 11.15
CA ARG A 113 -12.03 -17.72 10.65
C ARG A 113 -12.76 -16.83 11.65
N GLU A 114 -12.70 -17.16 12.94
CA GLU A 114 -13.34 -16.39 14.00
C GLU A 114 -12.80 -14.95 14.07
N LEU A 115 -11.48 -14.80 13.94
CA LEU A 115 -10.85 -13.48 13.89
C LEU A 115 -11.33 -12.67 12.69
N ALA A 116 -11.49 -13.31 11.52
CA ALA A 116 -11.99 -12.65 10.33
C ALA A 116 -13.42 -12.12 10.52
N GLU A 117 -14.28 -12.91 11.16
CA GLU A 117 -15.65 -12.51 11.49
C GLU A 117 -15.70 -11.38 12.52
N ASN A 118 -14.85 -11.44 13.54
CA ASN A 118 -14.73 -10.37 14.54
C ASN A 118 -14.29 -9.05 13.89
N VAL A 119 -13.32 -9.11 12.97
CA VAL A 119 -12.89 -7.92 12.22
C VAL A 119 -14.02 -7.37 11.36
N LEU A 120 -14.79 -8.20 10.68
CA LEU A 120 -15.94 -7.78 9.87
C LEU A 120 -17.03 -7.08 10.71
N LYS A 121 -17.29 -7.58 11.93
CA LYS A 121 -18.29 -7.00 12.85
C LYS A 121 -17.80 -5.69 13.46
N LEU A 122 -16.55 -5.62 13.91
CA LEU A 122 -16.01 -4.50 14.68
C LEU A 122 -15.50 -3.34 13.82
N ALA A 123 -14.90 -3.61 12.66
CA ALA A 123 -14.31 -2.58 11.80
C ALA A 123 -15.26 -1.44 11.39
N PRO A 124 -16.52 -1.68 10.96
CA PRO A 124 -17.42 -0.60 10.57
C PRO A 124 -17.82 0.30 11.75
N ILE A 125 -17.87 -0.26 12.97
CA ILE A 125 -18.18 0.48 14.19
C ILE A 125 -16.97 1.33 14.61
N ARG A 126 -15.80 0.72 14.76
CA ARG A 126 -14.58 1.39 15.26
C ARG A 126 -14.06 2.46 14.30
N PHE A 127 -14.10 2.19 12.99
CA PHE A 127 -13.47 3.06 11.99
C PHE A 127 -14.48 3.84 11.13
N LYS A 128 -15.70 4.07 11.63
CA LYS A 128 -16.79 4.72 10.87
C LYS A 128 -16.38 6.06 10.27
N GLU A 129 -15.81 6.95 11.09
CA GLU A 129 -15.44 8.31 10.70
C GLU A 129 -14.13 8.39 9.91
N ARG A 130 -13.24 7.40 10.09
CA ARG A 130 -11.89 7.42 9.52
C ARG A 130 -11.85 6.89 8.10
N HIS A 131 -11.41 7.70 7.13
CA HIS A 131 -11.28 7.29 5.73
C HIS A 131 -10.00 6.50 5.40
N GLY A 132 -8.99 6.53 6.28
CA GLY A 132 -7.72 5.82 6.08
C GLY A 132 -6.73 6.00 7.23
N GLY A 133 -5.56 5.39 7.09
CA GLY A 133 -4.50 5.47 8.11
C GLY A 133 -4.87 4.77 9.41
N TYR A 134 -5.39 3.54 9.33
CA TYR A 134 -5.87 2.78 10.49
C TYR A 134 -4.75 2.29 11.41
N CYS A 135 -3.52 2.28 10.94
CA CYS A 135 -2.37 1.77 11.67
C CYS A 135 -1.32 2.87 11.91
N ARG A 136 -0.76 2.90 13.12
CA ARG A 136 0.38 3.73 13.48
C ARG A 136 1.64 2.87 13.65
N ILE A 137 2.78 3.41 13.18
CA ILE A 137 4.09 2.82 13.43
C ILE A 137 4.86 3.79 14.34
N LYS A 138 5.21 3.34 15.55
CA LYS A 138 6.07 4.09 16.47
C LYS A 138 7.44 3.44 16.51
N ARG A 139 8.51 4.21 16.30
CA ARG A 139 9.88 3.68 16.46
C ARG A 139 10.17 3.55 17.95
N LEU A 140 10.82 2.46 18.31
CA LEU A 140 11.35 2.29 19.66
C LEU A 140 12.72 2.95 19.73
N SER A 141 13.06 3.50 20.90
CA SER A 141 14.37 4.12 21.15
C SER A 141 15.49 3.08 21.16
N TYR A 142 15.19 1.90 21.70
CA TYR A 142 16.16 0.81 21.84
C TYR A 142 16.06 -0.21 20.70
N SER A 143 17.23 -0.61 20.19
CA SER A 143 17.37 -1.69 19.22
C SER A 143 17.19 -3.07 19.87
N THR A 144 17.12 -4.11 19.06
CA THR A 144 17.23 -5.49 19.54
C THR A 144 18.66 -5.75 20.05
N VAL A 145 18.76 -6.51 21.15
CA VAL A 145 20.06 -6.94 21.70
C VAL A 145 20.65 -8.01 20.77
N GLY A 146 21.93 -7.89 20.43
CA GLY A 146 22.64 -8.82 19.54
C GLY A 146 22.74 -8.32 18.10
N ASP A 147 21.63 -8.24 17.36
CA ASP A 147 21.66 -7.88 15.92
C ASP A 147 21.47 -6.38 15.63
N ASN A 148 21.37 -5.55 16.67
CA ASN A 148 21.14 -4.10 16.62
C ASN A 148 20.02 -3.68 15.63
N SER A 149 18.99 -4.53 15.47
CA SER A 149 17.94 -4.25 14.53
C SER A 149 16.98 -3.18 15.05
N LYS A 150 16.66 -2.19 14.20
CA LYS A 150 15.71 -1.10 14.53
C LYS A 150 14.32 -1.69 14.77
N ARG A 151 13.78 -1.50 15.99
CA ARG A 151 12.44 -1.96 16.37
C ARG A 151 11.37 -0.87 16.22
N ALA A 152 10.14 -1.32 16.02
CA ALA A 152 8.97 -0.47 15.96
C ALA A 152 7.74 -1.21 16.50
N ILE A 153 6.86 -0.44 17.14
CA ILE A 153 5.51 -0.85 17.49
C ILE A 153 4.62 -0.61 16.27
N LEU A 154 3.85 -1.61 15.86
CA LEU A 154 2.75 -1.48 14.93
C LEU A 154 1.45 -1.63 15.73
N GLU A 155 0.65 -0.57 15.76
CA GLU A 155 -0.60 -0.51 16.53
C GLU A 155 -1.78 -0.12 15.62
N LEU A 156 -2.94 -0.72 15.87
CA LEU A 156 -4.22 -0.24 15.40
C LEU A 156 -4.58 1.02 16.18
N LEU A 157 -5.06 2.04 15.47
CA LEU A 157 -5.69 3.17 16.13
C LEU A 157 -7.00 2.72 16.77
N ASP A 158 -7.34 3.35 17.89
CA ASP A 158 -8.59 3.12 18.60
C ASP A 158 -8.72 1.68 19.14
N TYR A 159 -7.59 1.01 19.46
CA TYR A 159 -7.52 -0.36 20.01
C TYR A 159 -7.72 -0.42 21.52
#